data_AF-A0A1Y4RE22-F1
#
_entry.id   AF-A0A1Y4RE22-F1
#
_cell.length_a   1.000
_cell.length_b   1.000
_cell.length_c   1.000
_cell.angle_alpha   90.00
_cell.angle_beta   90.00
_cell.angle_gamma   90.00
#
_symmetry.space_group_name_H-M   'P 1'
#
loop_
_entity.id
_entity.type
_entity.pdbx_description
1 polymer ?
#
loop_
_entity_poly.entity_id
_entity_poly.type
_entity_poly.pdbx_seq_one_letter_code
_entity_poly.pdbx_strand_id
1 'polypeptide(L)'
;MRAFFKIMAVWMLQICLLSGCAQRTEEPPKSNWGSFTAEDTYSYDKKYVAVQTVETEEYSRTTKVRYVRVTILDASREKEIFSFIPARARDFWGICWESDSYNIWTQSGDVGVFCYRYEDETWVRDETAVRPEDIVSKYD
;
A
#
# COMPACT_ATOMS: atom_id res chain seq x y z
N MET A 1 -31.04 52.58 -28.46
CA MET A 1 -31.21 51.38 -27.62
C MET A 1 -30.71 50.18 -28.40
N ARG A 2 -29.83 49.33 -27.89
CA ARG A 2 -29.14 49.28 -26.62
C ARG A 2 -28.00 48.30 -26.92
N ALA A 3 -26.80 48.84 -27.10
CA ALA A 3 -25.53 48.10 -27.10
C ALA A 3 -25.28 47.32 -25.77
N PHE A 4 -26.30 47.20 -24.92
CA PHE A 4 -26.31 46.47 -23.67
C PHE A 4 -26.47 44.95 -23.83
N PHE A 5 -26.90 44.47 -25.00
CA PHE A 5 -27.18 43.03 -25.17
C PHE A 5 -25.95 42.16 -25.45
N LYS A 6 -24.80 42.75 -25.83
CA LYS A 6 -23.59 41.97 -26.13
C LYS A 6 -22.58 41.89 -24.99
N ILE A 7 -22.68 42.75 -23.97
CA ILE A 7 -21.73 42.79 -22.86
C ILE A 7 -22.13 41.82 -21.73
N MET A 8 -23.42 41.47 -21.60
CA MET A 8 -23.88 40.51 -20.58
C MET A 8 -23.60 39.03 -20.90
N ALA A 9 -23.39 38.67 -22.17
CA ALA A 9 -23.13 37.28 -22.55
C ALA A 9 -21.67 36.85 -22.28
N VAL A 10 -20.74 37.81 -22.19
CA VAL A 10 -19.31 37.52 -21.98
C VAL A 10 -18.98 37.39 -20.49
N TRP A 11 -19.76 38.01 -19.59
CA TRP A 11 -19.56 37.90 -18.15
C TRP A 11 -20.18 36.67 -17.50
N MET A 12 -21.14 36.00 -18.15
CA MET A 12 -21.72 34.74 -17.65
C MET A 12 -20.92 33.49 -18.06
N LEU A 13 -19.97 33.61 -18.99
CA LEU A 13 -19.12 32.49 -19.42
C LEU A 13 -17.85 32.33 -18.56
N GLN A 14 -17.46 33.36 -17.80
CA GLN A 14 -16.31 33.29 -16.88
C GLN A 14 -16.66 32.67 -15.51
N ILE A 15 -17.94 32.61 -15.14
CA ILE A 15 -18.36 32.04 -13.86
C ILE A 15 -18.48 30.50 -13.93
N CYS A 16 -18.65 29.92 -15.12
CA CYS A 16 -18.71 28.47 -15.29
C CYS A 16 -17.33 27.77 -15.37
N LEU A 17 -16.22 28.52 -15.42
CA LEU A 17 -14.86 27.96 -15.36
C LEU A 17 -14.29 27.91 -13.93
N LEU A 18 -15.02 28.43 -12.94
CA LEU A 18 -14.66 28.35 -11.52
C LEU A 18 -15.51 27.33 -10.74
N SER A 19 -16.37 26.58 -11.44
CA SER A 19 -17.09 25.45 -10.86
C SER A 19 -16.16 24.25 -10.69
N GLY A 20 -15.36 24.33 -9.64
CA GLY A 20 -14.96 23.17 -8.86
C GLY A 20 -14.18 22.11 -9.64
N CYS A 21 -12.88 22.37 -9.82
CA CYS A 21 -11.94 21.37 -9.32
C CYS A 21 -12.20 21.26 -7.81
N ALA A 22 -13.26 20.54 -7.43
CA ALA A 22 -13.29 19.88 -6.15
C ALA A 22 -12.11 18.92 -6.24
N GLN A 23 -10.93 19.39 -5.81
CA GLN A 23 -9.90 18.49 -5.31
C GLN A 23 -10.66 17.68 -4.28
N ARG A 24 -11.04 16.47 -4.70
CA ARG A 24 -11.42 15.40 -3.80
C ARG A 24 -10.28 15.41 -2.82
N THR A 25 -10.53 15.98 -1.65
CA THR A 25 -9.64 15.82 -0.53
C THR A 25 -9.92 14.37 -0.19
N GLU A 26 -9.23 13.46 -0.89
CA GLU A 26 -9.19 12.08 -0.49
C GLU A 26 -8.67 12.17 0.93
N GLU A 27 -9.56 11.90 1.89
CA GLU A 27 -9.11 11.72 3.26
C GLU A 27 -7.94 10.75 3.18
N PRO A 28 -6.79 11.07 3.81
CA PRO A 28 -5.66 10.17 3.78
C PRO A 28 -6.19 8.79 4.19
N PRO A 29 -5.89 7.73 3.40
CA PRO A 29 -6.45 6.42 3.65
C PRO A 29 -6.26 6.11 5.13
N LYS A 30 -7.38 5.73 5.77
CA LYS A 30 -7.44 5.42 7.20
C LYS A 30 -6.21 4.59 7.53
N SER A 31 -5.33 5.11 8.36
CA SER A 31 -4.01 4.52 8.49
C SER A 31 -4.17 3.13 9.11
N ASN A 32 -3.84 2.08 8.36
CA ASN A 32 -3.90 0.68 8.82
C ASN A 32 -2.76 0.35 9.80
N TRP A 33 -2.22 1.36 10.50
CA TRP A 33 -1.19 1.18 11.51
C TRP A 33 -1.71 0.21 12.57
N GLY A 34 -0.88 -0.78 12.87
CA GLY A 34 -1.18 -1.76 13.89
C GLY A 34 -2.09 -2.90 13.45
N SER A 35 -2.47 -3.01 12.18
CA SER A 35 -3.21 -4.17 11.68
C SER A 35 -2.63 -4.66 10.36
N PHE A 36 -2.50 -5.99 10.24
CA PHE A 36 -2.19 -6.62 8.96
C PHE A 36 -3.27 -6.29 7.92
N THR A 37 -2.83 -5.93 6.72
CA THR A 37 -3.72 -5.57 5.61
C THR A 37 -3.26 -6.18 4.29
N ALA A 38 -4.22 -6.54 3.43
CA ALA A 38 -3.99 -6.96 2.06
C ALA A 38 -3.90 -5.76 1.08
N GLU A 39 -4.25 -4.57 1.55
CA GLU A 39 -4.19 -3.34 0.76
C GLU A 39 -2.76 -2.81 0.65
N ASP A 40 -2.53 -1.98 -0.36
CA ASP A 40 -1.30 -1.18 -0.44
C ASP A 40 -1.17 -0.30 0.79
N THR A 41 0.00 -0.31 1.43
CA THR A 41 0.23 0.48 2.63
C THR A 41 1.59 1.18 2.60
N TYR A 42 1.61 2.40 3.13
CA TYR A 42 2.78 3.26 3.15
C TYR A 42 3.57 3.06 4.45
N SER A 43 4.88 3.19 4.34
CA SER A 43 5.79 3.38 5.47
C SER A 43 5.45 4.65 6.27
N TYR A 44 5.98 4.77 7.49
CA TYR A 44 5.58 5.80 8.47
C TYR A 44 5.76 7.23 7.97
N ASP A 45 6.80 7.47 7.17
CA ASP A 45 7.11 8.76 6.55
C ASP A 45 6.66 8.85 5.08
N LYS A 46 5.97 7.81 4.58
CA LYS A 46 5.53 7.65 3.19
C LYS A 46 6.65 7.63 2.16
N LYS A 47 7.89 7.34 2.56
CA LYS A 47 9.03 7.18 1.64
C LYS A 47 8.82 6.00 0.68
N TYR A 48 8.26 4.92 1.20
CA TYR A 48 7.97 3.69 0.48
C TYR A 48 6.51 3.29 0.57
N VAL A 49 6.05 2.55 -0.44
CA VAL A 49 4.76 1.84 -0.47
C VAL A 49 5.00 0.36 -0.71
N ALA A 50 4.36 -0.48 0.09
CA ALA A 50 4.37 -1.92 -0.11
C ALA A 50 3.09 -2.36 -0.81
N VAL A 51 3.26 -3.11 -1.91
CA VAL A 51 2.21 -3.61 -2.79
C VAL A 51 2.24 -5.14 -2.77
N GLN A 52 1.06 -5.76 -2.73
CA GLN A 52 0.92 -7.21 -2.65
C GLN A 52 0.35 -7.74 -3.97
N THR A 53 1.07 -8.65 -4.62
CA THR A 53 0.62 -9.31 -5.85
C THR A 53 0.63 -10.82 -5.69
N VAL A 54 -0.21 -11.53 -6.45
CA VAL A 54 -0.23 -12.99 -6.42
C VAL A 54 0.43 -13.54 -7.68
N GLU A 55 1.51 -14.28 -7.48
CA GLU A 55 2.21 -15.00 -8.53
C GLU A 55 1.80 -16.46 -8.54
N THR A 56 1.81 -17.06 -9.74
CA THR A 56 1.51 -18.49 -9.91
C THR A 56 2.74 -19.17 -10.48
N GLU A 57 3.24 -20.16 -9.78
CA GLU A 57 4.31 -21.04 -10.24
C GLU A 57 3.72 -22.39 -10.64
N GLU A 58 4.01 -22.82 -11.86
CA GLU A 58 3.55 -24.10 -12.41
C GLU A 58 4.67 -25.13 -12.28
N TYR A 59 4.45 -26.15 -11.43
CA TYR A 59 5.40 -27.26 -11.25
C TYR A 59 5.09 -28.42 -12.19
N SER A 60 3.82 -28.58 -12.58
CA SER A 60 3.36 -29.60 -13.51
C SER A 60 2.06 -29.18 -14.20
N ARG A 61 1.58 -29.98 -15.17
CA ARG A 61 0.28 -29.75 -15.83
C ARG A 61 -0.90 -29.72 -14.85
N THR A 62 -0.77 -30.30 -13.66
CA THR A 62 -1.85 -30.39 -12.67
C THR A 62 -1.54 -29.64 -11.37
N THR A 63 -0.28 -29.25 -11.15
CA THR A 63 0.16 -28.63 -9.90
C THR A 63 0.56 -27.17 -10.15
N LYS A 64 -0.28 -26.27 -9.67
CA LYS A 64 0.00 -24.83 -9.61
C LYS A 64 0.04 -24.39 -8.15
N VAL A 65 1.07 -23.64 -7.78
CA VAL A 65 1.16 -23.03 -6.45
C VAL A 65 1.10 -21.52 -6.60
N ARG A 66 0.31 -20.87 -5.75
CA ARG A 66 0.15 -19.42 -5.74
C ARG A 66 0.87 -18.85 -4.53
N TYR A 67 1.72 -17.87 -4.76
CA TYR A 67 2.48 -17.18 -3.73
C TYR A 67 2.13 -15.69 -3.73
N VAL A 68 2.28 -15.04 -2.59
CA VAL A 68 2.24 -13.57 -2.55
C VAL A 68 3.66 -13.07 -2.78
N ARG A 69 3.81 -12.10 -3.68
CA ARG A 69 4.99 -11.23 -3.74
C ARG A 69 4.64 -9.91 -3.08
N VAL A 70 5.42 -9.54 -2.07
CA VAL A 70 5.42 -8.19 -1.53
C VAL A 70 6.49 -7.41 -2.26
N THR A 71 6.09 -6.34 -2.94
CA THR A 71 6.98 -5.43 -3.66
C THR A 71 6.98 -4.08 -2.96
N ILE A 72 8.16 -3.59 -2.62
CA ILE A 72 8.36 -2.27 -2.02
C ILE A 72 8.79 -1.33 -3.13
N LEU A 73 7.98 -0.31 -3.36
CA LEU A 73 8.22 0.73 -4.34
C LEU A 73 8.59 2.04 -3.64
N ASP A 74 9.22 2.95 -4.38
CA ASP A 74 9.31 4.34 -3.97
C ASP A 74 7.93 5.01 -3.91
N ALA A 75 7.87 6.21 -3.31
CA ALA A 75 6.63 6.94 -3.12
C ALA A 75 5.87 7.25 -4.42
N SER A 76 6.57 7.40 -5.55
CA SER A 76 5.96 7.62 -6.87
C SER A 76 5.42 6.33 -7.51
N ARG A 77 5.72 5.15 -6.93
CA ARG A 77 5.38 3.82 -7.48
C ARG A 77 6.07 3.51 -8.81
N GLU A 78 7.15 4.22 -9.14
CA GLU A 78 7.86 4.06 -10.42
C GLU A 78 9.08 3.15 -10.32
N LYS A 79 9.68 3.07 -9.12
CA LYS A 79 10.88 2.29 -8.89
C LYS A 79 10.63 1.20 -7.86
N GLU A 80 10.87 -0.05 -8.25
CA GLU A 80 11.02 -1.14 -7.29
C GLU A 80 12.33 -0.99 -6.52
N ILE A 81 12.20 -0.97 -5.20
CA ILE A 81 13.32 -0.89 -4.26
C ILE A 81 13.73 -2.31 -3.86
N PHE A 82 12.75 -3.15 -3.51
CA PHE A 82 12.98 -4.53 -3.10
C PHE A 82 11.70 -5.36 -3.28
N SER A 83 11.83 -6.68 -3.37
CA SER A 83 10.69 -7.59 -3.29
C SER A 83 11.04 -8.92 -2.63
N PHE A 84 10.04 -9.54 -1.99
CA PHE A 84 10.18 -10.84 -1.35
C PHE A 84 8.87 -11.63 -1.39
N ILE A 85 8.97 -12.95 -1.18
CA ILE A 85 7.83 -13.87 -1.16
C ILE A 85 7.68 -14.43 0.27
N PRO A 86 6.70 -13.96 1.05
CA PRO A 86 6.56 -14.40 2.44
C PRO A 86 5.85 -15.74 2.59
N ALA A 87 4.82 -16.02 1.79
CA ALA A 87 4.00 -17.21 1.96
C ALA A 87 3.15 -17.54 0.73
N ARG A 88 2.43 -18.67 0.82
CA ARG A 88 1.39 -19.06 -0.14
C ARG A 88 0.18 -18.14 -0.04
N ALA A 89 -0.39 -17.77 -1.18
CA ALA A 89 -1.45 -16.78 -1.25
C ALA A 89 -2.75 -17.19 -0.54
N ARG A 90 -3.04 -18.48 -0.42
CA ARG A 90 -4.27 -18.95 0.24
C ARG A 90 -4.28 -18.70 1.74
N ASP A 91 -3.10 -18.65 2.36
CA ASP A 91 -2.91 -18.59 3.81
C ASP A 91 -2.46 -17.19 4.25
N PHE A 92 -2.05 -16.33 3.31
CA PHE A 92 -1.54 -15.00 3.59
C PHE A 92 -2.63 -14.01 4.01
N TRP A 93 -2.41 -13.32 5.12
CA TRP A 93 -3.39 -12.37 5.71
C TRP A 93 -2.99 -10.92 5.54
N GLY A 94 -1.73 -10.63 5.22
CA GLY A 94 -1.29 -9.31 4.83
C GLY A 94 0.02 -8.88 5.47
N ILE A 95 0.28 -7.58 5.36
CA ILE A 95 1.48 -6.92 5.88
C ILE A 95 1.11 -5.77 6.83
N CYS A 96 2.04 -5.40 7.71
CA CYS A 96 1.95 -4.21 8.56
C CYS A 96 3.33 -3.57 8.64
N TRP A 97 3.43 -2.28 8.34
CA TRP A 97 4.64 -1.51 8.64
C TRP A 97 4.75 -1.27 10.14
N GLU A 98 5.97 -1.16 10.66
CA GLU A 98 6.19 -0.56 11.99
C GLU A 98 6.00 0.95 11.96
N SER A 99 5.49 1.51 13.06
CA SER A 99 5.10 2.92 13.16
C SER A 99 6.28 3.89 13.22
N ASP A 100 7.49 3.41 13.50
CA ASP A 100 8.71 4.21 13.69
C ASP A 100 9.93 3.71 12.89
N SER A 101 9.76 2.66 12.08
CA SER A 101 10.84 2.04 11.32
C SER A 101 10.37 1.59 9.94
N TYR A 102 11.31 1.16 9.09
CA TYR A 102 10.98 0.55 7.80
C TYR A 102 10.82 -0.96 7.88
N ASN A 103 10.75 -1.56 9.07
CA ASN A 103 10.46 -2.98 9.18
C ASN A 103 9.04 -3.28 8.71
N ILE A 104 8.86 -4.44 8.08
CA ILE A 104 7.56 -4.93 7.63
C ILE A 104 7.27 -6.24 8.33
N TRP A 105 6.14 -6.31 9.02
CA TRP A 105 5.59 -7.54 9.54
C TRP A 105 4.67 -8.19 8.52
N THR A 106 4.73 -9.50 8.44
CA THR A 106 3.85 -10.31 7.60
C THR A 106 3.07 -11.29 8.45
N GLN A 107 1.84 -11.61 8.07
CA GLN A 107 1.05 -12.65 8.72
C GLN A 107 0.52 -13.66 7.70
N SER A 108 0.76 -14.93 7.96
CA SER A 108 0.18 -16.06 7.25
C SER A 108 -0.34 -17.11 8.22
N GLY A 109 -1.41 -17.81 7.84
CA GLY A 109 -1.98 -18.90 8.63
C GLY A 109 -1.06 -20.12 8.74
N ASP A 110 -0.24 -20.40 7.73
CA ASP A 110 0.65 -21.57 7.67
C ASP A 110 2.08 -21.27 8.15
N VAL A 111 2.58 -20.07 7.90
CA VAL A 111 3.93 -19.64 8.28
C VAL A 111 3.91 -18.99 9.67
N GLY A 112 2.92 -18.16 9.99
CA GLY A 112 2.86 -17.38 11.23
C GLY A 112 3.12 -15.89 11.00
N VAL A 113 3.62 -15.21 12.03
CA VAL A 113 3.95 -13.78 11.98
C VAL A 113 5.46 -13.59 11.96
N PHE A 114 6.00 -12.90 10.95
CA PHE A 114 7.44 -12.66 10.82
C PHE A 114 7.75 -11.22 10.46
N CYS A 115 8.86 -10.74 11.02
CA CYS A 115 9.46 -9.46 10.65
C CYS A 115 10.38 -9.63 9.45
N TYR A 116 10.30 -8.67 8.55
CA TYR A 116 11.30 -8.38 7.54
C TYR A 116 12.00 -7.08 7.96
N ARG A 117 13.19 -7.24 8.54
CA ARG A 117 13.99 -6.15 9.10
C ARG A 117 14.67 -5.38 7.98
N TYR A 118 14.59 -4.06 8.06
CA TYR A 118 15.23 -3.17 7.09
C TYR A 118 16.72 -3.02 7.40
N GLU A 119 17.56 -3.32 6.40
CA GLU A 119 19.01 -3.15 6.43
C GLU A 119 19.47 -2.64 5.06
N ASP A 120 20.05 -1.44 4.99
CA ASP A 120 20.67 -0.89 3.77
C ASP A 120 19.82 -1.02 2.48
N GLU A 121 18.57 -0.55 2.52
CA GLU A 121 17.60 -0.67 1.41
C GLU A 121 17.12 -2.08 1.08
N THR A 122 17.39 -3.06 1.95
CA THR A 122 16.93 -4.44 1.83
C THR A 122 16.07 -4.87 3.00
N TRP A 123 15.22 -5.88 2.79
CA TRP A 123 14.33 -6.44 3.80
C TRP A 123 14.66 -7.91 4.03
N VAL A 124 15.28 -8.21 5.16
CA VAL A 124 15.73 -9.56 5.52
C VAL A 124 14.81 -10.13 6.58
N ARG A 125 14.35 -11.37 6.37
CA ARG A 125 13.52 -12.05 7.36
C ARG A 125 14.30 -12.26 8.66
N ASP A 126 13.73 -11.79 9.77
CA ASP A 126 14.29 -11.92 11.12
C ASP A 126 13.33 -12.74 11.99
N GLU A 127 13.77 -13.95 12.34
CA GLU A 127 13.00 -14.86 13.19
C GLU A 127 13.11 -14.53 14.69
N THR A 128 14.05 -13.66 15.06
CA THR A 128 14.32 -13.26 16.44
C THR A 128 13.65 -11.94 16.82
N ALA A 129 13.11 -11.22 15.82
CA ALA A 129 12.41 -9.97 16.02
C ALA A 129 11.20 -10.15 16.96
N VAL A 130 11.05 -9.23 17.90
CA VAL A 130 9.90 -9.17 18.81
C VAL A 130 8.88 -8.22 18.20
N ARG A 131 7.62 -8.69 18.05
CA ARG A 131 6.55 -7.88 17.48
C ARG A 131 6.22 -6.70 18.39
N PRO A 132 6.21 -5.46 17.87
CA PRO A 132 5.69 -4.31 18.59
C PRO A 132 4.26 -4.52 19.09
N GLU A 133 3.94 -4.01 20.28
CA GLU A 133 2.63 -4.18 20.91
C GLU A 133 1.49 -3.49 20.14
N ASP A 134 1.79 -2.47 19.35
CA ASP A 134 0.83 -1.76 18.51
C ASP A 134 0.44 -2.58 17.27
N ILE A 135 1.20 -3.61 16.88
CA ILE A 135 0.87 -4.51 15.78
C ILE A 135 0.01 -5.66 16.31
N VAL A 136 -1.29 -5.55 16.04
CA VAL A 136 -2.31 -6.52 16.37
C VAL A 136 -2.37 -7.61 15.30
N SER A 137 -2.16 -8.85 15.74
CA SER A 137 -2.33 -10.05 14.94
C SER A 137 -3.76 -10.57 15.05
N LYS A 138 -4.24 -11.26 14.01
CA LYS A 138 -5.53 -11.97 14.05
C LYS A 138 -5.68 -12.97 15.20
N TYR A 139 -4.57 -13.42 15.80
CA TYR A 139 -4.57 -14.36 16.92
C TYR A 139 -4.49 -13.71 18.31
N ASP A 140 -4.41 -12.38 18.39
CA ASP A 140 -4.45 -11.65 19.66
C ASP A 140 -5.89 -11.53 20.17
#